data_AF-M5RTM2-F1
#
_entry.id   AF-M5RTM2-F1
#
_cell.length_a   1.000
_cell.length_b   1.000
_cell.length_c   1.000
_cell.angle_alpha   90.00
_cell.angle_beta   90.00
_cell.angle_gamma   90.00
#
_symmetry.space_group_name_H-M   'P 1'
#
loop_
_entity.id
_entity.type
_entity.pdbx_description
1 polymer ?
#
loop_
_entity_poly.entity_id
_entity_poly.type
_entity_poly.pdbx_seq_one_letter_code
_entity_poly.pdbx_strand_id
1 'polypeptide(L)'
;MTPRSQRLTKDRVGCIIAMIGEEAGVIVRTEDERTNSRVKYASAHDIRRGCAQRLINAGVSAETLKVVMRHADFATTEKYYGATRSAQAAASEVRQKMTTEAPTDALVGRLVGRKEKAPELNAEELLKLKALLERL
;
A
#
# COMPACT_ATOMS: atom_id res chain seq x y z
N MET A 1 10.81 -14.51 43.27
CA MET A 1 9.50 -14.70 42.61
C MET A 1 9.05 -13.34 42.10
N THR A 2 9.36 -13.02 40.84
CA THR A 2 9.01 -11.73 40.22
C THR A 2 7.48 -11.64 40.15
N PRO A 3 6.84 -10.57 40.64
CA PRO A 3 5.39 -10.47 40.57
C PRO A 3 4.97 -10.54 39.09
N ARG A 4 4.01 -11.43 38.77
CA ARG A 4 3.34 -11.46 37.47
C ARG A 4 2.93 -10.03 37.15
N SER A 5 3.50 -9.44 36.09
CA SER A 5 3.28 -8.03 35.78
C SER A 5 1.78 -7.76 35.72
N GLN A 6 1.29 -6.90 36.61
CA GLN A 6 -0.10 -6.49 36.59
C GLN A 6 -0.39 -5.89 35.22
N ARG A 7 -1.46 -6.36 34.54
CA ARG A 7 -1.84 -5.83 33.22
C ARG A 7 -2.08 -4.33 33.35
N LEU A 8 -1.40 -3.54 32.53
CA LEU A 8 -1.63 -2.09 32.47
C LEU A 8 -3.04 -1.81 31.97
N THR A 9 -3.68 -0.79 32.53
CA THR A 9 -4.99 -0.32 32.07
C THR A 9 -4.84 0.43 30.74
N LYS A 10 -5.93 0.46 29.95
CA LYS A 10 -5.98 1.22 28.69
C LYS A 10 -5.58 2.69 28.88
N ASP A 11 -6.06 3.31 29.95
CA ASP A 11 -5.80 4.72 30.24
C ASP A 11 -4.32 4.94 30.56
N ARG A 12 -3.72 4.05 31.36
CA ARG A 12 -2.29 4.14 31.68
C ARG A 12 -1.43 4.01 30.43
N VAL A 13 -1.74 3.05 29.56
CA VAL A 13 -1.03 2.88 28.27
C VAL A 13 -1.22 4.10 27.37
N GLY A 14 -2.43 4.65 27.30
CA GLY A 14 -2.72 5.87 26.53
C GLY A 14 -1.91 7.07 27.00
N CYS A 15 -1.83 7.29 28.32
CA CYS A 15 -1.01 8.34 28.91
C CYS A 15 0.48 8.15 28.60
N ILE A 16 1.01 6.93 28.76
CA ILE A 16 2.42 6.64 28.46
C ILE A 16 2.73 6.93 26.99
N ILE A 17 1.88 6.51 26.05
CA ILE A 17 2.08 6.77 24.62
C ILE A 17 2.04 8.27 24.31
N ALA A 18 1.11 9.01 24.92
CA ALA A 18 1.03 10.47 24.72
C ALA A 18 2.28 11.18 25.25
N MET A 19 2.78 10.78 26.43
CA MET A 19 4.05 11.29 26.98
C MET A 19 5.22 11.03 26.03
N ILE A 20 5.30 9.83 25.44
CA ILE A 20 6.34 9.51 24.45
C ILE A 20 6.20 10.41 23.22
N GLY A 21 4.97 10.67 22.75
CA GLY A 21 4.75 11.55 21.60
C GLY A 21 5.16 13.00 21.85
N GLU A 22 4.95 13.49 23.06
CA GLU A 22 5.37 14.82 23.51
C GLU A 22 6.89 14.92 23.64
N GLU A 23 7.53 13.97 24.35
CA GLU A 23 8.99 13.92 24.51
C GLU A 23 9.71 13.78 23.15
N ALA A 24 9.12 13.01 22.23
CA ALA A 24 9.65 12.87 20.87
C ALA A 24 9.39 14.08 19.97
N GLY A 25 8.65 15.09 20.43
CA GLY A 25 8.32 16.28 19.65
C GLY A 25 7.43 16.02 18.43
N VAL A 26 6.64 14.94 18.43
CA VAL A 26 5.79 14.58 17.28
C VAL A 26 4.50 15.37 17.35
N ILE A 27 4.51 16.56 16.74
CA ILE A 27 3.35 17.46 16.69
C ILE A 27 2.36 16.98 15.62
N VAL A 28 1.12 16.71 16.04
CA VAL A 28 0.01 16.34 15.15
C VAL A 28 -0.90 17.54 14.86
N ARG A 29 -0.92 18.53 15.76
CA ARG A 29 -1.61 19.80 15.55
C ARG A 29 -0.76 20.94 16.08
N THR A 30 -0.44 21.90 15.23
CA THR A 30 0.21 23.14 15.62
C THR A 30 -0.77 24.05 16.37
N GLU A 31 -0.22 24.95 17.17
CA GLU A 31 -1.00 26.03 17.74
C GLU A 31 -1.56 26.93 16.63
N ASP A 32 -2.80 27.35 16.81
CA ASP A 32 -3.45 28.31 15.91
C ASP A 32 -4.21 29.31 16.77
N GLU A 33 -3.68 30.53 16.83
CA GLU A 33 -4.20 31.65 17.61
C GLU A 33 -5.63 32.02 17.18
N ARG A 34 -5.95 31.89 15.88
CA ARG A 34 -7.26 32.25 15.34
C ARG A 34 -8.35 31.30 15.80
N THR A 35 -8.01 30.03 16.02
CA THR A 35 -8.95 29.00 16.50
C THR A 35 -8.78 28.67 17.97
N ASN A 36 -7.88 29.37 18.68
CA ASN A 36 -7.49 29.12 20.06
C ASN A 36 -7.15 27.62 20.30
N SER A 37 -6.49 27.01 19.30
CA SER A 37 -6.17 25.59 19.32
C SER A 37 -4.80 25.39 19.93
N ARG A 38 -4.73 24.63 21.03
CA ARG A 38 -3.45 24.23 21.64
C ARG A 38 -2.68 23.23 20.77
N VAL A 39 -1.35 23.23 20.92
CA VAL A 39 -0.47 22.18 20.37
C VAL A 39 -0.95 20.82 20.84
N LYS A 40 -1.00 19.85 19.91
CA LYS A 40 -1.26 18.44 20.23
C LYS A 40 -0.13 17.56 19.73
N TYR A 41 0.35 16.71 20.62
CA TYR A 41 1.34 15.68 20.33
C TYR A 41 0.68 14.35 19.97
N ALA A 42 1.46 13.46 19.37
CA ALA A 42 1.00 12.16 18.93
C ALA A 42 0.49 11.30 20.10
N SER A 43 -0.70 10.76 19.92
CA SER A 43 -1.35 9.84 20.86
C SER A 43 -1.51 8.44 20.27
N ALA A 44 -1.98 7.49 21.09
CA ALA A 44 -2.33 6.15 20.63
C ALA A 44 -3.36 6.16 19.48
N HIS A 45 -4.25 7.15 19.46
CA HIS A 45 -5.23 7.31 18.37
C HIS A 45 -4.57 7.73 17.07
N ASP A 46 -3.56 8.60 17.15
CA ASP A 46 -2.82 9.06 15.96
C ASP A 46 -1.97 7.94 15.36
N ILE A 47 -1.39 7.07 16.21
CA ILE A 47 -0.73 5.83 15.74
C ILE A 47 -1.70 4.97 14.95
N ARG A 48 -2.93 4.76 15.46
CA ARG A 48 -3.95 3.98 14.76
C ARG A 48 -4.35 4.62 13.42
N ARG A 49 -4.50 5.95 13.37
CA ARG A 49 -4.78 6.69 12.12
C ARG A 49 -3.63 6.60 11.12
N GLY A 50 -2.40 6.79 11.58
CA GLY A 50 -1.20 6.68 10.74
C GLY A 50 -1.02 5.28 10.16
N CYS A 51 -1.30 4.23 10.95
CA CYS A 51 -1.29 2.84 10.46
C CYS A 51 -2.31 2.64 9.32
N ALA A 52 -3.54 3.10 9.51
CA ALA A 52 -4.59 2.99 8.51
C ALA A 52 -4.23 3.70 7.19
N GLN A 53 -3.68 4.91 7.29
CA GLN A 53 -3.23 5.66 6.12
C GLN A 53 -2.12 4.93 5.36
N ARG A 54 -1.15 4.33 6.06
CA ARG A 54 -0.06 3.55 5.44
C ARG A 54 -0.59 2.32 4.72
N LEU A 55 -1.56 1.61 5.30
CA LEU A 55 -2.19 0.45 4.66
C LEU A 55 -2.92 0.84 3.37
N ILE A 56 -3.65 1.95 3.38
CA ILE A 56 -4.34 2.48 2.19
C ILE A 56 -3.34 2.88 1.11
N ASN A 57 -2.26 3.57 1.50
CA ASN A 57 -1.19 3.95 0.58
C ASN A 57 -0.48 2.71 0.00
N ALA A 58 -0.39 1.61 0.75
CA ALA A 58 0.12 0.32 0.28
C ALA A 58 -0.89 -0.46 -0.59
N GLY A 59 -2.06 0.11 -0.86
CA GLY A 59 -3.05 -0.47 -1.76
C GLY A 59 -4.05 -1.41 -1.09
N VAL A 60 -4.10 -1.50 0.24
CA VAL A 60 -5.15 -2.26 0.94
C VAL A 60 -6.52 -1.62 0.65
N SER A 61 -7.52 -2.44 0.34
CA SER A 61 -8.88 -1.93 0.07
C SER A 61 -9.52 -1.34 1.33
N ALA A 62 -10.44 -0.39 1.15
CA ALA A 62 -11.18 0.19 2.26
C ALA A 62 -12.00 -0.86 3.04
N GLU A 63 -12.50 -1.90 2.36
CA GLU A 63 -13.24 -3.02 2.97
C GLU A 63 -12.33 -3.83 3.90
N THR A 64 -11.14 -4.22 3.44
CA THR A 64 -10.16 -4.92 4.26
C THR A 64 -9.71 -4.05 5.43
N LEU A 65 -9.49 -2.74 5.19
CA LEU A 65 -9.14 -1.82 6.26
C LEU A 65 -10.24 -1.72 7.33
N LYS A 66 -11.53 -1.69 6.95
CA LYS A 66 -12.66 -1.70 7.90
C LYS A 66 -12.57 -2.89 8.86
N VAL A 67 -12.30 -4.09 8.34
CA VAL A 67 -12.17 -5.32 9.14
C VAL A 67 -10.99 -5.22 10.10
N VAL A 68 -9.81 -4.83 9.60
CA VAL A 68 -8.59 -4.69 10.42
C VAL A 68 -8.78 -3.64 11.52
N MET A 69 -9.39 -2.51 11.20
CA MET A 69 -9.64 -1.44 12.16
C MET A 69 -10.81 -1.72 13.12
N ARG A 70 -11.61 -2.77 12.87
CA ARG A 70 -12.84 -3.10 13.58
C ARG A 70 -13.84 -1.94 13.64
N HIS A 71 -14.00 -1.23 12.52
CA HIS A 71 -15.03 -0.21 12.42
C HIS A 71 -16.40 -0.86 12.27
N ALA A 72 -17.31 -0.53 13.18
CA ALA A 72 -18.70 -0.97 13.11
C ALA A 72 -19.36 -0.49 11.81
N ASP A 73 -19.10 0.77 11.43
CA ASP A 73 -19.64 1.40 10.24
C ASP A 73 -18.54 1.67 9.19
N PHE A 74 -18.85 1.34 7.93
CA PHE A 74 -17.97 1.61 6.80
C PHE A 74 -17.83 3.10 6.51
N ALA A 75 -18.86 3.91 6.80
CA ALA A 75 -18.84 5.35 6.53
C ALA A 75 -17.66 6.06 7.20
N THR A 76 -17.20 5.55 8.36
CA THR A 76 -16.00 6.09 9.03
C THR A 76 -14.72 5.78 8.25
N THR A 77 -14.58 4.58 7.69
CA THR A 77 -13.42 4.23 6.86
C THR A 77 -13.46 5.00 5.54
N GLU A 78 -14.61 5.09 4.90
CA GLU A 78 -14.80 5.78 3.64
C GLU A 78 -14.53 7.28 3.76
N LYS A 79 -15.07 7.95 4.78
CA LYS A 79 -14.87 9.39 5.00
C LYS A 79 -13.40 9.79 5.10
N TYR A 80 -12.58 8.99 5.77
CA TYR A 80 -11.19 9.34 6.03
C TYR A 80 -10.21 8.73 5.01
N TYR A 81 -10.58 7.62 4.36
CA TYR A 81 -9.65 6.85 3.53
C TYR A 81 -10.18 6.49 2.15
N GLY A 82 -11.49 6.59 1.90
CA GLY A 82 -12.12 6.25 0.62
C GLY A 82 -11.73 7.19 -0.52
N ALA A 83 -11.51 8.47 -0.22
CA ALA A 83 -11.13 9.49 -1.20
C ALA A 83 -9.62 9.61 -1.45
N THR A 84 -8.77 8.95 -0.64
CA THR A 84 -7.32 9.17 -0.63
C THR A 84 -6.56 8.26 -1.60
N ARG A 85 -7.25 7.33 -2.26
CA ARG A 85 -6.62 6.49 -3.26
C ARG A 85 -6.58 7.24 -4.58
N SER A 86 -5.38 7.61 -5.04
CA SER A 86 -5.24 8.20 -6.37
C SER A 86 -5.77 7.21 -7.41
N ALA A 87 -6.36 7.73 -8.49
CA ALA A 87 -6.81 6.91 -9.62
C ALA A 87 -5.69 5.99 -10.12
N GLN A 88 -4.44 6.43 -10.00
CA GLN A 88 -3.24 5.67 -10.37
C GLN A 88 -2.95 4.47 -9.46
N ALA A 89 -3.15 4.60 -8.14
CA ALA A 89 -3.01 3.47 -7.22
C ALA A 89 -4.13 2.43 -7.44
N ALA A 90 -5.35 2.89 -7.71
CA ALA A 90 -6.47 2.02 -8.08
C ALA A 90 -6.20 1.30 -9.41
N ALA A 91 -5.71 2.01 -10.43
CA ALA A 91 -5.36 1.43 -11.73
C ALA A 91 -4.23 0.39 -11.60
N SER A 92 -3.24 0.63 -10.74
CA SER A 92 -2.16 -0.34 -10.47
C SER A 92 -2.69 -1.63 -9.83
N GLU A 93 -3.62 -1.55 -8.89
CA GLU A 93 -4.27 -2.74 -8.30
C GLU A 93 -5.08 -3.50 -9.34
N VAL A 94 -5.92 -2.80 -10.12
CA VAL A 94 -6.72 -3.43 -11.19
C VAL A 94 -5.80 -4.15 -12.16
N ARG A 95 -4.70 -3.51 -12.60
CA ARG A 95 -3.72 -4.13 -13.47
C ARG A 95 -3.11 -5.38 -12.84
N GLN A 96 -2.69 -5.33 -11.58
CA GLN A 96 -2.07 -6.47 -10.90
C GLN A 96 -3.05 -7.65 -10.77
N LYS A 97 -4.29 -7.39 -10.37
CA LYS A 97 -5.33 -8.42 -10.23
C LYS A 97 -5.76 -9.00 -11.58
N MET A 98 -5.87 -8.18 -12.61
CA MET A 98 -6.27 -8.62 -13.97
C MET A 98 -5.13 -9.28 -14.76
N THR A 99 -3.87 -9.13 -14.34
CA THR A 99 -2.72 -9.78 -15.00
C THR A 99 -2.46 -11.19 -14.44
N THR A 100 -3.01 -11.50 -13.27
CA THR A 100 -2.86 -12.83 -12.66
C THR A 100 -4.07 -13.65 -13.12
N GLU A 101 -3.81 -14.67 -13.94
CA GLU A 101 -4.79 -15.54 -14.64
C GLU A 101 -5.36 -15.01 -15.95
N ALA A 102 -4.49 -14.92 -16.96
CA ALA A 102 -4.86 -15.57 -18.22
C ALA A 102 -3.89 -16.75 -18.38
N PRO A 103 -4.35 -18.02 -18.42
CA PRO A 103 -3.56 -19.02 -19.10
C PRO A 103 -3.35 -18.44 -20.50
N THR A 104 -2.10 -18.26 -20.90
CA THR A 104 -1.74 -17.86 -22.25
C THR A 104 -2.30 -18.88 -23.21
N ASP A 105 -3.56 -18.70 -23.59
CA ASP A 105 -4.17 -19.40 -24.68
C ASP A 105 -3.34 -18.95 -25.89
N ALA A 106 -2.65 -19.92 -26.49
CA ALA A 106 -1.60 -19.70 -27.49
C ALA A 106 -2.11 -18.93 -28.74
N LEU A 107 -3.40 -18.63 -28.81
CA LEU A 107 -4.07 -17.84 -29.82
C LEU A 107 -3.99 -16.32 -29.62
N VAL A 108 -3.92 -15.79 -28.39
CA VAL A 108 -4.04 -14.32 -28.18
C VAL A 108 -2.71 -13.58 -28.44
N GLY A 109 -1.57 -14.27 -28.33
CA GLY A 109 -0.24 -13.69 -28.55
C GLY A 109 0.04 -13.21 -29.99
N ARG A 110 -0.74 -13.66 -30.99
CA ARG A 110 -0.54 -13.27 -32.40
C ARG A 110 -1.18 -11.94 -32.79
N LEU A 111 -2.16 -11.44 -32.03
CA LEU A 111 -2.96 -10.26 -32.42
C LEU A 111 -2.50 -8.96 -31.76
N VAL A 112 -1.85 -9.05 -30.60
CA VAL A 112 -1.33 -7.88 -29.89
C VAL A 112 0.17 -7.87 -30.10
N GLY A 113 0.64 -7.00 -31.01
CA GLY A 113 2.04 -6.84 -31.43
C GLY A 113 3.02 -6.66 -30.27
N ARG A 114 3.37 -7.76 -29.61
CA ARG A 114 4.46 -7.85 -28.66
C ARG A 114 5.73 -7.81 -29.51
N LYS A 115 6.59 -6.82 -29.27
CA LYS A 115 8.02 -6.95 -29.57
C LYS A 115 8.54 -8.11 -28.73
N GLU A 116 8.36 -9.34 -29.20
CA GLU A 116 9.13 -10.45 -28.70
C GLU A 116 10.59 -10.06 -28.95
N LYS A 117 11.36 -10.02 -27.86
CA LYS A 117 12.81 -9.89 -27.91
C LYS A 117 13.25 -10.98 -28.89
N ALA A 118 13.87 -10.60 -30.01
CA ALA A 118 14.28 -11.55 -31.04
C ALA A 118 14.97 -12.74 -30.36
N PRO A 119 14.67 -13.99 -30.78
CA PRO A 119 15.32 -15.16 -30.19
C PRO A 119 16.83 -14.92 -30.23
N GLU A 120 17.49 -15.04 -29.07
CA GLU A 120 18.93 -14.90 -28.94
C GLU A 120 19.55 -16.11 -29.66
N LEU A 121 19.73 -15.98 -30.97
CA LEU A 121 20.31 -17.00 -31.83
C LEU A 121 21.77 -17.22 -31.41
N ASN A 122 22.13 -18.47 -31.18
CA ASN A 122 23.52 -18.88 -31.04
C ASN A 122 24.30 -18.48 -32.32
N ALA A 123 25.61 -18.20 -32.19
CA ALA A 123 26.52 -17.94 -33.30
C ALA A 123 26.35 -18.92 -34.48
N GLU A 124 26.10 -20.20 -34.19
CA GLU A 124 25.85 -21.22 -35.23
C GLU A 124 24.53 -21.00 -35.99
N GLU A 125 23.48 -20.59 -35.30
CA GLU A 125 22.15 -20.35 -35.90
C GLU A 125 22.14 -19.06 -36.71
N LEU A 126 22.88 -18.05 -36.26
CA LEU A 126 23.15 -16.81 -37.00
C LEU A 126 23.87 -17.07 -38.33
N LEU A 127 24.83 -18.00 -38.32
CA LEU A 127 25.56 -18.43 -39.52
C LEU A 127 24.64 -19.14 -40.52
N LYS A 128 23.78 -20.05 -40.03
CA LYS A 128 22.78 -20.73 -40.87
C LYS A 128 21.77 -19.76 -41.46
N LEU A 129 21.32 -18.78 -40.68
CA LEU A 129 20.36 -17.77 -41.14
C LEU A 129 20.96 -16.88 -42.23
N LYS A 130 22.22 -16.45 -42.06
CA LYS A 130 22.96 -15.70 -43.10
C LYS A 130 23.10 -16.51 -44.40
N ALA A 131 23.48 -17.78 -44.30
CA ALA A 131 23.62 -18.65 -45.46
C ALA A 131 22.30 -18.89 -46.21
N LEU A 132 21.16 -18.89 -45.49
CA LEU A 132 19.84 -19.00 -46.09
C LEU A 132 19.40 -17.71 -46.79
N LEU A 133 19.70 -16.55 -46.20
CA LEU A 133 19.39 -15.24 -46.78
C LEU A 133 20.20 -14.94 -48.04
N GLU A 134 21.45 -15.39 -48.13
CA GLU A 134 22.28 -15.24 -49.33
C GLU A 134 21.85 -16.13 -50.51
N ARG A 135 20.90 -17.05 -50.28
CA ARG A 135 20.34 -17.94 -51.30
C ARG A 135 18.95 -17.50 -51.83
N LEU A 136 18.40 -16.42 -51.28
CA LEU A 136 17.17 -15.77 -51.76
C LEU A 136 17.53 -14.62 -52.71
#